data_AF-A0A496YN46-F1
#
_entry.id   AF-A0A496YN46-F1
#
_cell.length_a   1.000
_cell.length_b   1.000
_cell.length_c   1.000
_cell.angle_alpha   90.00
_cell.angle_beta   90.00
_cell.angle_gamma   90.00
#
_symmetry.space_group_name_H-M   'P 1'
#
loop_
_entity.id
_entity.type
_entity.pdbx_description
1 polymer ?
#
loop_
_entity_poly.entity_id
_entity_poly.type
_entity_poly.pdbx_seq_one_letter_code
_entity_poly.pdbx_strand_id
1 'polypeptide(L)'
;MAEIGASVVASTYAHSWIFDAFDPYDPFESTARAYTELFTVRDEPAKEEFLVRMIRGFGIDGIIFHNSRTCPNCTNSQYGMPSRLTEKTGVPHLIIDGDLNDLRCFSQEQTLTNLEAFMELLEQKQQNKRRAPRCKIETSANEPPSFAYPLNTA
;
A
#
# COMPACT_ATOMS: atom_id res chain seq x y z
N MET A 1 16.40 0.93 -3.49
CA MET A 1 15.28 0.79 -4.44
C MET A 1 15.73 0.93 -5.88
N ALA A 2 16.30 2.07 -6.30
CA ALA A 2 16.81 2.24 -7.67
C ALA A 2 17.86 1.19 -8.07
N GLU A 3 18.81 0.90 -7.17
CA GLU A 3 19.88 -0.10 -7.40
C GLU A 3 19.35 -1.53 -7.58
N ILE A 4 18.23 -1.86 -6.94
CA ILE A 4 17.58 -3.18 -7.01
C ILE A 4 16.46 -3.22 -8.06
N GLY A 5 16.40 -2.22 -8.95
CA GLY A 5 15.43 -2.19 -10.05
C GLY A 5 13.96 -2.06 -9.62
N ALA A 6 13.69 -1.54 -8.41
CA ALA A 6 12.35 -1.41 -7.85
C ALA A 6 11.86 0.04 -7.85
N SER A 7 10.57 0.24 -8.15
CA SER A 7 9.89 1.54 -8.10
C SER A 7 8.82 1.57 -7.00
N VAL A 8 8.77 2.66 -6.24
CA VAL A 8 7.70 2.91 -5.26
C VAL A 8 6.56 3.62 -5.97
N VAL A 9 5.48 2.90 -6.23
CA VAL A 9 4.34 3.40 -7.04
C VAL A 9 3.18 3.96 -6.19
N ALA A 10 3.14 3.64 -4.90
CA ALA A 10 2.09 4.08 -3.99
C ALA A 10 2.63 4.22 -2.56
N SER A 11 2.06 5.15 -1.80
CA SER A 11 2.34 5.35 -0.38
C SER A 11 1.08 5.82 0.35
N THR A 12 0.92 5.37 1.60
CA THR A 12 -0.15 5.86 2.49
C THR A 12 0.10 7.28 2.99
N TYR A 13 1.35 7.78 2.94
CA TYR A 13 1.71 9.10 3.45
C TYR A 13 0.94 10.21 2.73
N ALA A 14 0.93 10.19 1.39
CA ALA A 14 0.25 11.20 0.57
C ALA A 14 -1.26 11.30 0.86
N HIS A 15 -1.89 10.21 1.31
CA HIS A 15 -3.31 10.19 1.65
C HIS A 15 -3.65 10.96 2.94
N SER A 16 -2.63 11.44 3.67
CA SER A 16 -2.82 12.26 4.87
C SER A 16 -3.27 13.70 4.57
N TRP A 17 -3.23 14.13 3.30
CA TRP A 17 -3.54 15.52 2.91
C TRP A 17 -4.48 15.66 1.71
N ILE A 18 -5.18 14.59 1.33
CA ILE A 18 -6.09 14.63 0.17
C ILE A 18 -7.40 15.37 0.53
N PHE A 19 -7.94 15.14 1.73
CA PHE A 19 -9.14 15.82 2.26
C PHE A 19 -10.34 15.87 1.28
N ASP A 20 -10.60 14.78 0.56
CA ASP A 20 -11.64 14.70 -0.49
C ASP A 20 -13.04 15.10 -0.02
N ALA A 21 -13.32 14.98 1.28
CA ALA A 21 -14.64 15.25 1.84
C ALA A 21 -14.97 16.73 2.01
N PHE A 22 -14.01 17.66 1.85
CA PHE A 22 -14.24 19.10 1.99
C PHE A 22 -15.28 19.61 1.00
N ASP A 23 -16.27 20.35 1.50
CA ASP A 23 -17.37 20.90 0.72
C ASP A 23 -17.67 22.34 1.18
N PRO A 24 -17.54 23.36 0.31
CA PRO A 24 -17.82 24.75 0.67
C PRO A 24 -19.31 25.00 0.99
N TYR A 25 -20.22 24.15 0.54
CA TYR A 25 -21.66 24.27 0.81
C TYR A 25 -22.07 23.64 2.15
N ASP A 26 -21.18 22.84 2.75
CA ASP A 26 -21.39 22.14 4.02
C ASP A 26 -20.12 22.22 4.90
N PRO A 27 -19.64 23.43 5.25
CA PRO A 27 -18.25 23.63 5.65
C PRO A 27 -17.86 22.98 6.98
N PHE A 28 -18.75 22.90 7.96
CA PHE A 28 -18.40 22.36 9.27
C PHE A 28 -18.42 20.83 9.28
N GLU A 29 -19.48 20.23 8.77
CA GLU A 29 -19.66 18.79 8.69
C GLU A 29 -18.67 18.16 7.70
N SER A 30 -18.44 18.79 6.55
CA SER A 30 -17.42 18.34 5.59
C SER A 30 -16.02 18.38 6.14
N THR A 31 -15.68 19.42 6.91
CA THR A 31 -14.41 19.50 7.60
C THR A 31 -14.28 18.38 8.62
N ALA A 32 -15.30 18.15 9.45
CA ALA A 32 -15.30 17.09 10.43
C ALA A 32 -15.11 15.70 9.78
N ARG A 33 -15.79 15.43 8.65
CA ARG A 33 -15.60 14.20 7.87
C ARG A 33 -14.17 14.10 7.33
N ALA A 34 -13.66 15.14 6.67
CA ALA A 34 -12.33 15.13 6.06
C ALA A 34 -11.22 14.78 7.07
N TYR A 35 -11.30 15.30 8.30
CA TYR A 35 -10.33 14.98 9.36
C TYR A 35 -10.52 13.61 10.00
N THR A 36 -11.75 13.08 10.05
CA THR A 36 -12.06 11.77 10.66
C THR A 36 -11.98 10.59 9.69
N GLU A 37 -11.88 10.87 8.40
CA GLU A 37 -11.69 9.89 7.33
C GLU A 37 -10.21 9.70 6.95
N LEU A 38 -9.29 10.50 7.50
CA LEU A 38 -7.85 10.33 7.30
C LEU A 38 -7.38 8.93 7.68
N PHE A 39 -6.58 8.31 6.83
CA PHE A 39 -6.11 6.93 6.99
C PHE A 39 -5.54 6.62 8.38
N THR A 40 -4.76 7.53 8.97
CA THR A 40 -4.06 7.32 10.25
C THR A 40 -4.98 7.23 11.47
N VAL A 41 -6.17 7.83 11.41
CA VAL A 41 -7.15 7.83 12.51
C VAL A 41 -8.23 6.75 12.35
N ARG A 42 -8.14 5.94 11.29
CA ARG A 42 -9.07 4.83 11.03
C ARG A 42 -8.67 3.56 11.76
N ASP A 43 -9.65 2.70 11.97
CA ASP A 43 -9.48 1.36 12.47
C ASP A 43 -8.91 0.40 11.41
N GLU A 44 -8.45 -0.76 11.89
CA GLU A 44 -7.78 -1.78 11.07
C GLU A 44 -8.59 -2.25 9.85
N PRO A 45 -9.90 -2.56 9.95
CA PRO A 45 -10.70 -2.96 8.79
C PRO A 45 -10.75 -1.90 7.69
N ALA A 46 -10.98 -0.63 8.05
CA ALA A 46 -11.02 0.45 7.07
C ALA A 46 -9.66 0.68 6.39
N LYS A 47 -8.56 0.62 7.17
CA LYS A 47 -7.19 0.67 6.64
C LYS A 47 -6.91 -0.49 5.70
N GLU A 48 -7.32 -1.69 6.06
CA GLU A 48 -7.10 -2.90 5.27
C GLU A 48 -7.85 -2.85 3.93
N GLU A 49 -9.12 -2.46 3.94
CA GLU A 49 -9.90 -2.27 2.71
C GLU A 49 -9.25 -1.22 1.79
N PHE A 50 -8.79 -0.11 2.37
CA PHE A 50 -8.06 0.91 1.64
C PHE A 50 -6.78 0.34 0.99
N LEU A 51 -5.97 -0.41 1.75
CA LEU A 51 -4.73 -1.00 1.23
C LEU A 51 -5.02 -2.04 0.14
N VAL A 52 -6.07 -2.86 0.26
CA VAL A 52 -6.50 -3.78 -0.80
C VAL A 52 -6.87 -3.03 -2.08
N ARG A 53 -7.56 -1.89 -1.97
CA ARG A 53 -7.86 -1.05 -3.14
C ARG A 53 -6.58 -0.51 -3.79
N MET A 54 -5.64 -0.01 -3.00
CA MET A 54 -4.35 0.48 -3.50
C MET A 54 -3.54 -0.61 -4.20
N ILE A 55 -3.45 -1.80 -3.60
CA ILE A 55 -2.75 -2.95 -4.16
C ILE A 55 -3.29 -3.30 -5.55
N ARG A 56 -4.62 -3.35 -5.68
CA ARG A 56 -5.27 -3.67 -6.96
C ARG A 56 -5.17 -2.54 -7.97
N GLY A 57 -5.40 -1.30 -7.56
CA GLY A 57 -5.43 -0.13 -8.43
C GLY A 57 -4.07 0.19 -9.05
N PHE A 58 -2.98 0.00 -8.30
CA PHE A 58 -1.63 0.27 -8.78
C PHE A 58 -0.89 -0.98 -9.27
N GLY A 59 -1.51 -2.16 -9.24
CA GLY A 59 -0.87 -3.42 -9.65
C GLY A 59 0.38 -3.74 -8.81
N ILE A 60 0.30 -3.56 -7.49
CA ILE A 60 1.44 -3.69 -6.58
C ILE A 60 1.92 -5.14 -6.51
N ASP A 61 3.23 -5.35 -6.73
CA ASP A 61 3.86 -6.68 -6.67
C ASP A 61 4.33 -7.09 -5.28
N GLY A 62 4.63 -6.13 -4.41
CA GLY A 62 5.09 -6.35 -3.05
C GLY A 62 4.87 -5.12 -2.16
N ILE A 63 4.70 -5.33 -0.86
CA ILE A 63 4.43 -4.27 0.12
C ILE A 63 5.60 -4.15 1.09
N ILE A 64 6.07 -2.93 1.36
CA ILE A 64 7.06 -2.68 2.40
C ILE A 64 6.35 -1.93 3.54
N PHE A 65 6.37 -2.50 4.73
CA PHE A 65 5.93 -1.85 5.95
C PHE A 65 7.13 -1.31 6.71
N HIS A 66 7.08 -0.03 7.06
CA HIS A 66 8.02 0.55 8.00
C HIS A 66 7.46 0.43 9.42
N ASN A 67 8.14 -0.34 10.26
CA ASN A 67 7.79 -0.54 11.65
C ASN A 67 8.46 0.54 12.52
N SER A 68 7.86 1.74 12.54
CA SER A 68 8.37 2.87 13.34
C SER A 68 8.11 2.65 14.82
N ARG A 69 9.15 2.80 15.64
CA ARG A 69 9.09 2.65 17.10
C ARG A 69 8.32 3.78 17.79
N THR A 70 8.43 5.01 17.31
CA THR A 70 7.86 6.20 17.97
C THR A 70 6.49 6.61 17.42
N CYS A 71 6.04 6.03 16.30
CA CYS A 71 4.79 6.43 15.64
C CYS A 71 3.83 5.25 15.40
N PRO A 72 3.21 4.70 16.46
CA PRO A 72 2.37 3.50 16.34
C PRO A 72 1.19 3.68 15.38
N ASN A 73 0.58 4.86 15.29
CA ASN A 73 -0.57 5.11 14.41
C ASN A 73 -0.21 5.04 12.91
N CYS A 74 1.05 5.32 12.56
CA CYS A 74 1.57 5.21 11.20
C CYS A 74 2.24 3.85 10.93
N THR A 75 2.45 3.05 11.98
CA THR A 75 3.05 1.72 11.93
C THR A 75 1.98 0.65 11.65
N ASN A 76 1.65 0.48 10.37
CA ASN A 76 0.60 -0.44 9.92
C ASN A 76 1.08 -1.90 9.76
N SER A 77 2.25 -2.25 10.31
CA SER A 77 2.75 -3.63 10.39
C SER A 77 2.16 -4.41 11.59
N GLN A 78 1.52 -3.71 12.52
CA GLN A 78 1.01 -4.29 13.76
C GLN A 78 -0.34 -4.99 13.55
N TYR A 79 -0.82 -5.63 14.63
CA TYR A 79 -2.14 -6.27 14.71
C TYR A 79 -2.43 -7.31 13.62
N GLY A 80 -1.41 -7.83 12.93
CA GLY A 80 -1.54 -8.85 11.88
C GLY A 80 -1.94 -8.32 10.50
N MET A 81 -1.96 -7.00 10.28
CA MET A 81 -2.33 -6.41 8.99
C MET A 81 -1.54 -6.98 7.80
N PRO A 82 -0.19 -7.13 7.85
CA PRO A 82 0.58 -7.64 6.72
C PRO A 82 0.18 -9.07 6.31
N SER A 83 -0.05 -9.95 7.29
CA SER A 83 -0.49 -11.33 7.05
C SER A 83 -1.87 -11.37 6.39
N ARG A 84 -2.85 -10.62 6.93
CA ARG A 84 -4.20 -10.55 6.36
C ARG A 84 -4.20 -10.02 4.92
N LEU A 85 -3.38 -9.01 4.64
CA LEU A 85 -3.25 -8.48 3.28
C LEU A 85 -2.64 -9.51 2.32
N THR A 86 -1.63 -10.25 2.78
CA THR A 86 -1.00 -11.31 1.98
C THR A 86 -1.98 -12.43 1.69
N GLU A 87 -2.76 -12.87 2.68
CA GLU A 87 -3.80 -13.89 2.51
C GLU A 87 -4.88 -13.44 1.53
N LYS A 88 -5.35 -12.19 1.64
CA LYS A 88 -6.44 -11.66 0.79
C LYS A 88 -6.02 -11.33 -0.64
N THR A 89 -4.78 -10.91 -0.85
CA THR A 89 -4.32 -10.39 -2.15
C THR A 89 -3.30 -11.28 -2.85
N GLY A 90 -2.68 -12.19 -2.12
CA GLY A 90 -1.53 -12.97 -2.60
C GLY A 90 -0.26 -12.14 -2.77
N VAL A 91 -0.25 -10.85 -2.40
CA VAL A 91 0.92 -9.97 -2.52
C VAL A 91 1.80 -10.14 -1.28
N PRO A 92 3.08 -10.53 -1.44
CA PRO A 92 3.99 -10.69 -0.31
C PRO A 92 4.37 -9.33 0.29
N HIS A 93 4.85 -9.36 1.53
CA HIS A 93 5.27 -8.16 2.25
C HIS A 93 6.64 -8.33 2.90
N LEU A 94 7.28 -7.20 3.18
CA LEU A 94 8.49 -7.08 4.00
C LEU A 94 8.23 -6.06 5.10
N ILE A 95 8.68 -6.34 6.32
CA ILE A 95 8.68 -5.38 7.42
C ILE A 95 10.12 -4.92 7.64
N ILE A 96 10.34 -3.61 7.66
CA ILE A 96 11.62 -2.98 7.98
C ILE A 96 11.46 -2.26 9.31
N ASP A 97 12.29 -2.62 10.29
CA ASP A 97 12.37 -1.91 11.56
C ASP A 97 13.13 -0.60 11.41
N GLY A 98 12.61 0.45 12.07
CA GLY A 98 13.23 1.76 12.03
C GLY A 98 12.56 2.75 12.96
N ASP A 99 12.99 4.00 12.84
CA ASP A 99 12.29 5.12 13.42
C ASP A 99 12.44 6.35 12.54
N LEU A 100 11.51 7.30 12.70
CA LEU A 100 11.53 8.54 11.93
C LEU A 100 12.55 9.56 12.46
N ASN A 101 12.98 9.45 13.72
CA ASN A 101 13.94 10.37 14.33
C ASN A 101 15.12 9.69 15.06
N ASP A 102 15.13 8.35 15.17
CA ASP A 102 16.17 7.61 15.91
C ASP A 102 16.86 6.56 15.05
N LEU A 103 18.08 6.88 14.58
CA LEU A 103 18.91 5.98 13.79
C LEU A 103 19.32 4.70 14.55
N ARG A 104 19.25 4.70 15.89
CA ARG A 104 19.55 3.48 16.69
C ARG A 104 18.52 2.38 16.48
N CYS A 105 17.34 2.73 15.96
CA CYS A 105 16.29 1.77 15.63
C CYS A 105 16.45 1.17 14.22
N PHE A 106 17.44 1.61 13.44
CA PHE A 106 17.63 1.21 12.05
C PHE A 106 18.98 0.51 11.85
N SER A 107 18.97 -0.62 11.15
CA SER A 107 20.18 -1.28 10.64
C SER A 107 20.15 -1.28 9.12
N GLN A 108 21.14 -0.63 8.51
CA GLN A 108 21.24 -0.52 7.06
C GLN A 108 21.56 -1.87 6.42
N GLU A 109 22.54 -2.59 6.96
CA GLU A 109 23.01 -3.88 6.45
C GLU A 109 21.89 -4.93 6.49
N GLN A 110 21.15 -4.99 7.61
CA GLN A 110 20.00 -5.87 7.74
C GLN A 110 18.89 -5.51 6.76
N THR A 111 18.61 -4.22 6.61
CA THR A 111 17.59 -3.73 5.68
C THR A 111 17.92 -4.07 4.24
N LEU A 112 19.17 -3.88 3.82
CA LEU A 112 19.63 -4.21 2.46
C LEU A 112 19.53 -5.71 2.20
N THR A 113 20.05 -6.54 3.10
CA THR A 113 19.96 -8.01 3.00
C THR A 113 18.51 -8.48 2.87
N ASN A 114 17.62 -7.93 3.70
CA ASN A 114 16.20 -8.28 3.66
C ASN A 114 15.51 -7.81 2.36
N LEU A 115 15.88 -6.64 1.85
CA LEU A 115 15.37 -6.13 0.58
C LEU A 115 15.82 -6.99 -0.60
N GLU A 116 17.08 -7.39 -0.64
CA GLU A 116 17.62 -8.28 -1.69
C GLU A 116 16.86 -9.61 -1.71
N ALA A 117 16.72 -10.27 -0.55
CA ALA A 117 15.95 -11.51 -0.42
C ALA A 117 14.48 -11.31 -0.81
N PHE A 118 13.88 -10.17 -0.48
CA PHE A 118 12.51 -9.85 -0.86
C PHE A 118 12.36 -9.66 -2.37
N MET A 119 13.33 -9.02 -3.04
CA MET A 119 13.32 -8.88 -4.49
C MET A 119 13.44 -10.23 -5.20
N GLU A 120 14.33 -11.11 -4.74
CA GLU A 120 14.42 -12.48 -5.27
C GLU A 120 13.09 -13.23 -5.18
N LEU A 121 12.39 -13.11 -4.05
CA LEU A 121 11.05 -13.68 -3.86
C LEU A 121 10.04 -13.13 -4.88
N LEU A 122 10.05 -11.82 -5.13
CA LEU A 122 9.17 -11.17 -6.11
C LEU A 122 9.45 -11.66 -7.54
N GLU A 123 10.73 -11.75 -7.92
CA GLU A 123 11.15 -12.23 -9.24
C GLU A 123 10.72 -13.68 -9.47
N GLN A 124 10.92 -14.56 -8.49
CA GLN A 124 10.47 -15.95 -8.56
C GLN A 124 8.95 -16.03 -8.74
N LYS A 125 8.19 -15.21 -8.01
CA LYS A 125 6.73 -15.15 -8.15
C LYS A 125 6.31 -14.70 -9.55
N GLN A 126 6.99 -13.70 -10.11
CA GLN A 126 6.74 -13.23 -11.46
C GLN A 126 7.10 -14.28 -12.51
N GLN A 127 8.22 -14.99 -12.35
CA GLN A 127 8.61 -16.07 -13.24
C GLN A 127 7.60 -17.22 -13.21
N ASN A 128 7.07 -17.56 -12.03
CA ASN A 128 6.03 -18.57 -11.87
C ASN A 128 4.72 -18.15 -12.54
N LYS A 129 4.31 -16.88 -12.41
CA LYS A 129 3.16 -16.33 -13.15
C LYS A 129 3.35 -16.44 -14.68
N ARG A 130 4.55 -16.18 -15.18
CA ARG A 130 4.88 -16.28 -16.62
C ARG A 130 4.95 -17.72 -17.14
N ARG A 131 5.37 -18.68 -16.30
CA ARG A 131 5.46 -20.11 -16.63
C ARG A 131 4.13 -20.85 -16.53
N ALA A 132 3.14 -20.30 -15.83
CA ALA A 132 1.81 -20.89 -15.75
C ALA A 132 1.21 -21.01 -17.18
N PRO A 133 0.65 -22.17 -17.55
CA PRO A 133 0.05 -22.33 -18.87
C PRO A 133 -1.05 -21.29 -19.04
N ARG A 134 -0.97 -20.52 -20.14
CA ARG A 134 -1.99 -19.53 -20.49
C ARG A 134 -3.30 -20.29 -20.71
N CYS A 135 -4.20 -20.27 -19.73
CA CYS A 135 -5.55 -20.78 -19.92
C CYS A 135 -6.14 -20.00 -21.11
N LYS A 136 -6.57 -20.71 -22.15
CA LYS A 136 -7.25 -20.11 -23.29
C LYS A 136 -8.61 -19.62 -22.78
N ILE A 137 -8.66 -18.38 -22.32
CA ILE A 137 -9.92 -17.73 -21.96
C ILE A 137 -10.54 -17.30 -23.29
N GLU A 138 -11.63 -17.96 -23.68
CA GLU A 138 -12.51 -17.49 -24.75
C GLU A 138 -12.98 -16.07 -24.40
N THR A 139 -12.76 -15.15 -25.32
CA THR A 139 -13.12 -13.74 -25.18
C THR A 139 -14.63 -13.57 -25.20
N SER A 140 -15.24 -13.44 -24.02
CA SER A 140 -16.48 -12.69 -23.86
C SER A 140 -16.11 -11.30 -23.37
N ALA A 141 -16.29 -10.30 -24.23
CA ALA A 141 -16.04 -8.90 -23.94
C ALA A 141 -16.85 -8.46 -22.70
N ASN A 142 -16.16 -8.10 -21.63
CA ASN A 142 -16.67 -7.19 -20.62
C ASN A 142 -15.65 -6.05 -20.53
N GLU A 143 -16.12 -4.85 -20.84
CA GLU A 143 -15.34 -3.62 -20.78
C GLU A 143 -14.75 -3.41 -19.38
N PRO A 144 -13.53 -2.85 -19.27
CA PRO A 144 -12.98 -2.49 -17.98
C PRO A 144 -13.83 -1.36 -17.35
N PRO A 145 -14.08 -1.38 -16.03
CA PRO A 145 -14.76 -0.27 -15.37
C PRO A 145 -13.95 1.01 -15.55
N SER A 146 -14.62 2.07 -16.01
CA SER A 146 -14.03 3.39 -16.22
C SER A 146 -13.43 3.92 -14.91
N PHE A 147 -12.10 3.98 -14.86
CA PHE A 147 -11.37 4.66 -13.81
C PHE A 147 -11.46 6.18 -14.06
N ALA A 148 -12.53 6.80 -13.56
CA ALA A 148 -12.62 8.24 -13.47
C ALA A 148 -12.10 8.66 -12.10
N TYR A 149 -10.85 9.09 -12.03
CA TYR A 149 -10.50 10.10 -11.04
C TYR A 149 -11.26 11.37 -11.46
N PRO A 150 -12.16 11.93 -10.66
CA PRO A 150 -12.65 13.27 -10.95
C PRO A 150 -11.44 14.19 -10.83
N LEU A 151 -10.89 14.58 -11.98
CA LEU A 151 -10.09 15.80 -12.08
C LEU A 151 -11.05 16.92 -11.68
N ASN A 152 -11.04 17.27 -10.39
CA ASN A 152 -11.72 18.44 -9.90
C ASN A 152 -10.95 19.65 -10.46
N THR A 153 -11.31 20.07 -11.67
CA THR A 153 -11.11 21.44 -12.11
C THR A 153 -12.05 22.30 -11.29
N ALA A 154 -11.52 22.91 -10.24
CA ALA A 154 -12.03 24.11 -9.60
C ALA A 154 -10.84 24.99 -9.26
#